data_AF-A0A0S6X5W8-F1
#
_entry.id   AF-A0A0S6X5W8-F1
#
_cell.length_a   1.000
_cell.length_b   1.000
_cell.length_c   1.000
_cell.angle_alpha   90.00
_cell.angle_beta   90.00
_cell.angle_gamma   90.00
#
_symmetry.space_group_name_H-M   'P 1'
#
loop_
_entity.id
_entity.type
_entity.pdbx_description
1 polymer ?
#
loop_
_entity_poly.entity_id
_entity_poly.type
_entity_poly.pdbx_seq_one_letter_code
_entity_poly.pdbx_strand_id
1 'polypeptide(L)'
;MASAPAGVNTNATTIIAGKQQQQQQYSVFTDSERSSAQSPAVPPPRIWLTRHWRLPRIVLGLFIFELAPTIAALALYGIADPNLYRTRLWRDGFMNGFNSSPGQVLLSYANHVPFHVPLVWSQFITTFNLVISILSMFFLLVKSVAFIMHIWYPVVSAVIHAGLFAIYLFSACAQLGSDKSDPQHLQNGPPWYITKSCSVAYYPSNRGYCRQAKASLAVAIIMALLFFTQLVLAVLSAIPSPTERRLRAEKDSDDRRGLHHPRAAGQRGQTPLRAAPVQQKSSFVAAHPLRSNRPETMGNMF
;
A
#
# COMPACT_ATOMS: atom_id res chain seq x y z
N MET A 1 -40.95 28.19 105.93
CA MET A 1 -39.52 28.48 106.17
C MET A 1 -38.76 27.20 105.90
N ALA A 2 -37.72 27.10 105.09
CA ALA A 2 -37.07 27.93 104.08
C ALA A 2 -36.21 26.93 103.28
N SER A 3 -36.19 27.04 101.95
CA SER A 3 -35.32 26.22 101.10
C SER A 3 -34.57 27.14 100.14
N ALA A 4 -33.26 27.26 100.32
CA ALA A 4 -32.32 27.52 99.23
C ALA A 4 -31.89 26.15 98.66
N PRO A 5 -31.42 26.01 97.40
CA PRO A 5 -30.05 26.44 97.08
C PRO A 5 -29.72 26.78 95.60
N ALA A 6 -28.47 27.25 95.43
CA ALA A 6 -27.48 26.92 94.39
C ALA A 6 -27.59 27.47 92.95
N GLY A 7 -26.49 28.09 92.52
CA GLY A 7 -26.19 28.45 91.13
C GLY A 7 -25.42 27.37 90.35
N VAL A 8 -25.27 27.56 89.04
CA VAL A 8 -24.43 26.74 88.15
C VAL A 8 -23.79 27.57 87.01
N ASN A 9 -22.46 27.53 87.03
CA ASN A 9 -21.39 27.63 86.02
C ASN A 9 -21.68 27.94 84.54
N THR A 10 -21.03 29.02 84.06
CA THR A 10 -20.74 29.37 82.67
C THR A 10 -19.32 28.93 82.30
N ASN A 11 -19.12 27.85 81.53
CA ASN A 11 -17.77 27.51 80.96
C ASN A 11 -17.80 26.52 79.77
N ALA A 12 -18.91 26.39 79.02
CA ALA A 12 -19.03 25.41 77.94
C ALA A 12 -19.04 25.97 76.52
N THR A 13 -19.15 27.29 76.33
CA THR A 13 -19.55 27.85 75.02
C THR A 13 -18.38 28.21 74.10
N THR A 14 -17.15 28.33 74.59
CA THR A 14 -16.03 28.88 73.80
C THR A 14 -15.25 27.83 72.99
N ILE A 15 -15.35 26.54 73.32
CA ILE A 15 -14.55 25.48 72.65
C ILE A 15 -15.18 25.01 71.33
N ILE A 16 -16.48 25.21 71.12
CA ILE A 16 -17.19 24.70 69.93
C ILE A 16 -16.97 25.61 68.70
N ALA A 17 -16.77 26.92 68.89
CA ALA A 17 -16.61 27.88 67.80
C ALA A 17 -15.28 27.73 67.03
N GLY A 18 -14.18 27.35 67.71
CA GLY A 18 -12.86 27.20 67.08
C GLY A 18 -12.75 25.99 66.13
N LYS A 19 -13.49 24.92 66.38
CA LYS A 19 -13.47 23.71 65.54
C LYS A 19 -14.17 23.89 64.19
N GLN A 20 -15.19 24.74 64.12
CA GLN A 20 -15.93 24.97 62.88
C GLN A 20 -15.15 25.82 61.88
N GLN A 21 -14.39 26.83 62.33
CA GLN A 21 -13.57 27.64 61.43
C GLN A 21 -12.42 26.83 60.81
N GLN A 22 -11.81 25.93 61.57
CA GLN A 22 -10.71 25.10 61.06
C GLN A 22 -11.17 24.05 60.04
N GLN A 23 -12.40 23.54 60.16
CA GLN A 23 -13.00 22.64 59.17
C GLN A 23 -13.40 23.36 57.88
N GLN A 24 -13.96 24.57 57.95
CA GLN A 24 -14.31 25.34 56.76
C GLN A 24 -13.09 25.75 55.93
N GLN A 25 -11.98 26.08 56.60
CA GLN A 25 -10.77 26.49 55.88
C GLN A 25 -10.05 25.31 55.20
N TYR A 26 -10.17 24.09 55.75
CA TYR A 26 -9.64 22.88 55.12
C TYR A 26 -10.45 22.45 53.89
N SER A 27 -11.77 22.60 53.90
CA SER A 27 -12.62 22.25 52.75
C SER A 27 -12.42 23.17 51.55
N VAL A 28 -12.14 24.46 51.79
CA VAL A 28 -11.91 25.44 50.72
C VAL A 28 -10.54 25.24 50.05
N PHE A 29 -9.52 24.82 50.81
CA PHE A 29 -8.19 24.55 50.26
C PHE A 29 -8.18 23.29 49.36
N THR A 30 -8.94 22.24 49.73
CA THR A 30 -9.03 21.01 48.93
C THR A 30 -9.77 21.17 47.60
N ASP A 31 -10.71 22.11 47.50
CA ASP A 31 -11.45 22.35 46.25
C ASP A 31 -10.63 23.18 45.23
N SER A 32 -9.72 24.04 45.70
CA SER A 32 -8.87 24.84 44.82
C SER A 32 -7.73 24.03 44.19
N GLU A 33 -7.19 23.00 44.86
CA GLU A 33 -6.20 22.07 44.27
C GLU A 33 -6.84 21.03 43.34
N ARG A 34 -8.13 20.72 43.51
CA ARG A 34 -8.82 19.74 42.65
C ARG A 34 -9.21 20.31 41.28
N SER A 35 -9.39 21.63 41.14
CA SER A 35 -9.72 22.25 39.85
C SER A 35 -8.53 22.44 38.89
N SER A 36 -7.29 22.43 39.38
CA SER A 36 -6.11 22.69 38.56
C SER A 36 -5.42 21.43 38.01
N ALA A 37 -5.76 20.24 38.52
CA ALA A 37 -5.06 19.00 38.18
C ALA A 37 -5.70 18.14 37.07
N GLN A 38 -6.76 18.59 36.41
CA GLN A 38 -7.42 17.76 35.40
C GLN A 38 -8.06 18.57 34.28
N SER A 39 -7.23 19.29 33.52
CA SER A 39 -7.57 19.43 32.09
C SER A 39 -7.54 18.03 31.49
N PRO A 40 -8.68 17.49 30.98
CA PRO A 40 -8.65 16.20 30.31
C PRO A 40 -7.67 16.34 29.15
N ALA A 41 -6.62 15.53 29.16
CA ALA A 41 -5.68 15.45 28.05
C ALA A 41 -6.51 15.22 26.79
N VAL A 42 -6.62 16.26 25.95
CA VAL A 42 -7.27 16.16 24.65
C VAL A 42 -6.49 15.07 23.92
N PRO A 43 -7.10 13.91 23.63
CA PRO A 43 -6.36 12.84 22.97
C PRO A 43 -5.84 13.41 21.65
N PRO A 44 -4.58 13.09 21.28
CA PRO A 44 -4.01 13.60 20.04
C PRO A 44 -4.97 13.29 18.89
N PRO A 45 -5.10 14.18 17.89
CA PRO A 45 -6.02 13.97 16.78
C PRO A 45 -5.75 12.59 16.18
N ARG A 46 -6.67 11.64 16.40
CA ARG A 46 -6.52 10.27 15.91
C ARG A 46 -6.43 10.36 14.40
N ILE A 47 -5.27 10.01 13.84
CA ILE A 47 -4.99 10.01 12.41
C ILE A 47 -6.13 9.26 11.70
N TRP A 48 -6.93 9.99 10.90
CA TRP A 48 -8.20 9.52 10.32
C TRP A 48 -8.02 8.55 9.14
N LEU A 49 -6.88 7.88 9.03
CA LEU A 49 -6.60 6.97 7.91
C LEU A 49 -7.06 5.55 8.25
N THR A 50 -7.77 4.93 7.30
CA THR A 50 -8.26 3.55 7.41
C THR A 50 -7.08 2.58 7.30
N ARG A 51 -7.00 1.63 8.24
CA ARG A 51 -5.98 0.58 8.24
C ARG A 51 -6.38 -0.63 7.39
N HIS A 52 -7.67 -0.75 7.06
CA HIS A 52 -8.25 -1.91 6.38
C HIS A 52 -8.62 -1.61 4.93
N TRP A 53 -8.49 -2.63 4.07
CA TRP A 53 -8.91 -2.58 2.68
C TRP A 53 -10.41 -2.83 2.57
N ARG A 54 -11.11 -2.02 1.76
CA ARG A 54 -12.54 -2.21 1.50
C ARG A 54 -12.84 -3.47 0.70
N LEU A 55 -11.99 -3.76 -0.30
CA LEU A 55 -12.21 -4.83 -1.27
C LEU A 55 -10.96 -5.74 -1.37
N PRO A 56 -10.63 -6.52 -0.33
CA PRO A 56 -9.39 -7.30 -0.28
C PRO A 56 -9.28 -8.36 -1.39
N ARG A 57 -10.41 -8.92 -1.85
CA ARG A 57 -10.44 -9.90 -2.95
C ARG A 57 -10.01 -9.29 -4.29
N ILE A 58 -10.41 -8.05 -4.57
CA ILE A 58 -10.04 -7.34 -5.80
C ILE A 58 -8.55 -6.99 -5.77
N VAL A 59 -8.05 -6.55 -4.61
CA VAL A 59 -6.61 -6.27 -4.42
C VAL A 59 -5.77 -7.51 -4.68
N LEU A 60 -6.18 -8.67 -4.15
CA LEU A 60 -5.50 -9.93 -4.42
C LEU A 60 -5.51 -10.31 -5.92
N GLY A 61 -6.65 -10.13 -6.59
CA GLY A 61 -6.75 -10.35 -8.03
C GLY A 61 -5.82 -9.45 -8.85
N LEU A 62 -5.68 -8.18 -8.45
CA LEU A 62 -4.76 -7.24 -9.09
C LEU A 62 -3.29 -7.62 -8.92
N PHE A 63 -2.91 -8.25 -7.81
CA PHE A 63 -1.53 -8.73 -7.62
C PHE A 63 -1.18 -9.87 -8.58
N ILE A 64 -2.11 -10.81 -8.76
CA ILE A 64 -1.94 -11.91 -9.73
C ILE A 64 -1.83 -11.33 -11.14
N PHE A 65 -2.69 -10.36 -11.46
CA PHE A 65 -2.68 -9.73 -12.77
C PHE A 65 -1.44 -8.85 -13.01
N GLU A 66 -0.85 -8.26 -11.97
CA GLU A 66 0.40 -7.48 -12.05
C GLU A 66 1.62 -8.35 -12.29
N LEU A 67 1.64 -9.59 -11.79
CA LEU A 67 2.76 -10.50 -11.95
C LEU A 67 3.07 -10.79 -13.43
N ALA A 68 2.06 -11.09 -14.23
CA ALA A 68 2.23 -11.43 -15.65
C ALA A 68 2.92 -10.33 -16.49
N PRO A 69 2.44 -9.06 -16.52
CA PRO A 69 3.11 -7.99 -17.24
C PRO A 69 4.44 -7.59 -16.60
N THR A 70 4.65 -7.82 -15.30
CA THR A 70 5.96 -7.60 -14.66
C THR A 70 7.01 -8.58 -15.19
N ILE A 71 6.66 -9.87 -15.29
CA ILE A 71 7.54 -10.89 -15.90
C ILE A 71 7.80 -10.55 -17.37
N ALA A 72 6.77 -10.15 -18.11
CA ALA A 72 6.92 -9.73 -19.50
C ALA A 72 7.83 -8.49 -19.64
N ALA A 73 7.71 -7.50 -18.75
CA ALA A 73 8.56 -6.31 -18.73
C ALA A 73 10.02 -6.69 -18.50
N LEU A 74 10.30 -7.52 -17.49
CA LEU A 74 11.65 -8.00 -17.19
C LEU A 74 12.27 -8.73 -18.39
N ALA A 75 11.51 -9.63 -19.03
CA ALA A 75 12.00 -10.37 -20.18
C ALA A 75 12.26 -9.44 -21.38
N LEU A 76 11.30 -8.58 -21.73
CA LEU A 76 11.40 -7.70 -22.91
C LEU A 76 12.49 -6.65 -22.76
N TYR A 77 12.60 -6.01 -21.58
CA TYR A 77 13.62 -5.01 -21.32
C TYR A 77 14.99 -5.64 -21.05
N GLY A 78 15.04 -6.80 -20.40
CA GLY A 78 16.29 -7.54 -20.18
C GLY A 78 16.92 -8.02 -21.48
N ILE A 79 16.12 -8.49 -22.44
CA ILE A 79 16.61 -8.86 -23.78
C ILE A 79 17.01 -7.62 -24.59
N ALA A 80 16.40 -6.46 -24.34
CA ALA A 80 16.71 -5.23 -25.08
C ALA A 80 18.06 -4.59 -24.68
N ASP A 81 18.44 -4.71 -23.40
CA ASP A 81 19.67 -4.16 -22.85
C ASP A 81 20.91 -5.03 -23.21
N PRO A 82 22.08 -4.44 -23.51
CA PRO A 82 22.34 -3.00 -23.59
C PRO A 82 21.79 -2.36 -24.86
N ASN A 83 21.86 -3.03 -26.01
CA ASN A 83 21.44 -2.45 -27.29
C ASN A 83 21.14 -3.53 -28.34
N LEU A 84 20.23 -4.45 -28.03
CA LEU A 84 19.95 -5.55 -28.96
C LEU A 84 19.36 -5.06 -30.28
N TYR A 85 18.42 -4.11 -30.21
CA TYR A 85 17.69 -3.66 -31.40
C TYR A 85 17.52 -2.15 -31.56
N ARG A 86 17.83 -1.31 -30.57
CA ARG A 86 17.64 0.15 -30.64
C ARG A 86 18.38 0.75 -31.84
N THR A 87 19.70 0.54 -31.96
CA THR A 87 20.46 1.04 -33.12
C THR A 87 20.07 0.38 -34.44
N ARG A 88 19.64 -0.89 -34.41
CA ARG A 88 19.20 -1.60 -35.62
C ARG A 88 17.91 -1.00 -36.18
N LEU A 89 16.91 -0.77 -35.33
CA LEU A 89 15.65 -0.11 -35.71
C LEU A 89 15.85 1.36 -36.06
N TRP A 90 16.79 2.05 -35.41
CA TRP A 90 17.17 3.41 -35.79
C TRP A 90 17.72 3.43 -37.21
N ARG A 91 18.70 2.58 -37.52
CA ARG A 91 19.28 2.47 -38.86
C ARG A 91 18.25 2.06 -39.90
N ASP A 92 17.38 1.10 -39.58
CA ASP A 92 16.35 0.60 -40.49
C ASP A 92 15.34 1.69 -40.89
N GLY A 93 14.97 2.56 -39.95
CA GLY A 93 14.14 3.72 -40.25
C GLY A 93 14.87 4.75 -41.11
N PHE A 94 16.16 5.00 -40.85
CA PHE A 94 16.97 5.93 -41.64
C PHE A 94 17.09 5.47 -43.09
N MET A 95 17.32 4.17 -43.34
CA MET A 95 17.38 3.62 -44.70
C MET A 95 16.05 3.75 -45.46
N ASN A 96 14.94 3.84 -44.75
CA ASN A 96 13.61 4.13 -45.31
C ASN A 96 13.27 5.63 -45.34
N GLY A 97 14.16 6.50 -44.86
CA GLY A 97 13.93 7.94 -44.75
C GLY A 97 12.93 8.36 -43.67
N PHE A 98 12.67 7.53 -42.65
CA PHE A 98 11.68 7.82 -41.61
C PHE A 98 12.19 8.64 -40.42
N ASN A 99 13.50 8.65 -40.18
CA ASN A 99 14.13 9.30 -39.02
C ASN A 99 15.61 9.58 -39.29
N SER A 100 16.26 10.27 -38.34
CA SER A 100 17.68 10.63 -38.41
C SER A 100 18.60 9.42 -38.54
N SER A 101 19.85 9.64 -38.95
CA SER A 101 20.85 8.58 -39.03
C SER A 101 21.53 8.32 -37.68
N PRO A 102 21.70 7.06 -37.24
CA PRO A 102 22.55 6.75 -36.09
C PRO A 102 24.02 7.13 -36.33
N GLY A 103 24.45 7.26 -37.60
CA GLY A 103 25.80 7.67 -37.96
C GLY A 103 26.11 9.14 -37.63
N GLN A 104 25.09 9.99 -37.43
CA GLN A 104 25.29 11.40 -37.05
C GLN A 104 26.01 11.54 -35.71
N VAL A 105 25.87 10.56 -34.82
CA VAL A 105 26.61 10.55 -33.54
C VAL A 105 28.12 10.49 -33.79
N LEU A 106 28.56 9.55 -34.63
CA LEU A 106 29.97 9.37 -34.95
C LEU A 106 30.51 10.55 -35.78
N LEU A 107 29.72 11.02 -36.75
CA LEU A 107 30.08 12.16 -37.57
C LEU A 107 30.25 13.44 -36.74
N SER A 108 29.32 13.71 -35.82
CA SER A 108 29.40 14.89 -34.95
C SER A 108 30.55 14.79 -33.96
N TYR A 109 30.82 13.59 -33.43
CA TYR A 109 31.98 13.33 -32.60
C TYR A 109 33.30 13.60 -33.33
N ALA A 110 33.44 13.11 -34.57
CA ALA A 110 34.63 13.35 -35.39
C ALA A 110 34.83 14.85 -35.71
N ASN A 111 33.74 15.58 -35.93
CA ASN A 111 33.76 17.02 -36.19
C ASN A 111 33.80 17.90 -34.94
N HIS A 112 33.89 17.31 -33.74
CA HIS A 112 33.88 18.03 -32.45
C HIS A 112 32.64 18.94 -32.27
N VAL A 113 31.51 18.56 -32.86
CA VAL A 113 30.22 19.28 -32.73
C VAL A 113 29.35 18.56 -31.69
N PRO A 114 28.71 19.28 -30.76
CA PRO A 114 27.80 18.66 -29.81
C PRO A 114 26.58 18.08 -30.53
N PHE A 115 26.30 16.80 -30.31
CA PHE A 115 25.12 16.12 -30.83
C PHE A 115 24.29 15.51 -29.70
N HIS A 116 23.01 15.86 -29.67
CA HIS A 116 22.08 15.33 -28.68
C HIS A 116 21.29 14.16 -29.29
N VAL A 117 21.55 12.94 -28.81
CA VAL A 117 20.79 11.76 -29.23
C VAL A 117 19.34 11.90 -28.77
N PRO A 118 18.35 11.74 -29.67
CA PRO A 118 16.94 11.77 -29.29
C PRO A 118 16.62 10.75 -28.19
N LEU A 119 15.78 11.12 -27.23
CA LEU A 119 15.51 10.32 -26.03
C LEU A 119 15.05 8.89 -26.37
N VAL A 120 14.21 8.73 -27.39
CA VAL A 120 13.70 7.43 -27.87
C VAL A 120 14.82 6.51 -28.39
N TRP A 121 15.90 7.08 -28.90
CA TRP A 121 17.08 6.36 -29.38
C TRP A 121 18.22 6.37 -28.38
N SER A 122 18.02 6.82 -27.15
CA SER A 122 19.07 6.89 -26.13
C SER A 122 19.26 5.56 -25.41
N GLN A 123 20.47 5.31 -24.90
CA GLN A 123 20.72 4.18 -23.99
C GLN A 123 19.96 4.34 -22.67
N PHE A 124 19.77 5.60 -22.24
CA PHE A 124 19.11 5.94 -21.00
C PHE A 124 17.71 5.32 -20.91
N ILE A 125 16.89 5.40 -21.96
CA ILE A 125 15.53 4.82 -21.92
C ILE A 125 15.55 3.30 -21.85
N THR A 126 16.47 2.61 -22.54
CA THR A 126 16.60 1.15 -22.44
C THR A 126 16.91 0.74 -21.00
N THR A 127 17.94 1.35 -20.40
CA THR A 127 18.37 1.03 -19.05
C THR A 127 17.34 1.48 -18.00
N PHE A 128 16.68 2.62 -18.20
CA PHE A 128 15.58 3.09 -17.36
C PHE A 128 14.44 2.06 -17.32
N ASN A 129 14.01 1.58 -18.50
CA ASN A 129 12.93 0.58 -18.60
C ASN A 129 13.30 -0.74 -17.90
N LEU A 130 14.55 -1.18 -18.04
CA LEU A 130 15.05 -2.36 -17.31
C LEU A 130 14.98 -2.13 -15.80
N VAL A 131 15.52 -1.01 -15.30
CA VAL A 131 15.56 -0.69 -13.87
C VAL A 131 14.15 -0.58 -13.26
N ILE A 132 13.20 0.10 -13.92
CA ILE A 132 11.83 0.22 -13.40
C ILE A 132 11.12 -1.14 -13.37
N SER A 133 11.45 -2.08 -14.27
CA SER A 133 10.88 -3.43 -14.24
C SER A 133 11.42 -4.27 -13.08
N ILE A 134 12.72 -4.15 -12.77
CA ILE A 134 13.33 -4.76 -11.59
C ILE A 134 12.72 -4.17 -10.31
N LEU A 135 12.60 -2.84 -10.26
CA LEU A 135 11.98 -2.13 -9.14
C LEU A 135 10.53 -2.58 -8.92
N SER A 136 9.76 -2.75 -10.00
CA SER A 136 8.37 -3.21 -9.92
C SER A 136 8.26 -4.64 -9.41
N MET A 137 9.12 -5.54 -9.87
CA MET A 137 9.18 -6.90 -9.35
C MET A 137 9.52 -6.92 -7.85
N PHE A 138 10.48 -6.10 -7.42
CA PHE A 138 10.81 -5.98 -6.01
C PHE A 138 9.61 -5.49 -5.19
N PHE A 139 8.92 -4.43 -5.63
CA PHE A 139 7.72 -3.95 -4.95
C PHE A 139 6.60 -4.98 -4.94
N LEU A 140 6.40 -5.74 -6.01
CA LEU A 140 5.41 -6.81 -6.06
C LEU A 140 5.69 -7.89 -5.01
N LEU A 141 6.95 -8.30 -4.84
CA LEU A 141 7.36 -9.27 -3.82
C LEU A 141 7.15 -8.73 -2.40
N VAL A 142 7.67 -7.54 -2.10
CA VAL A 142 7.53 -6.90 -0.78
C VAL A 142 6.06 -6.68 -0.44
N LYS A 143 5.28 -6.19 -1.40
CA LYS A 143 3.84 -5.98 -1.27
C LYS A 143 3.11 -7.30 -0.97
N SER A 144 3.47 -8.38 -1.65
CA SER A 144 2.85 -9.71 -1.43
C SER A 144 3.07 -10.19 0.00
N VAL A 145 4.29 -10.08 0.52
CA VAL A 145 4.59 -10.46 1.91
C VAL A 145 3.89 -9.52 2.90
N ALA A 146 3.91 -8.20 2.66
CA ALA A 146 3.23 -7.22 3.51
C ALA A 146 1.71 -7.41 3.55
N PHE A 147 1.10 -7.88 2.45
CA PHE A 147 -0.31 -8.20 2.38
C PHE A 147 -0.67 -9.43 3.21
N ILE A 148 0.16 -10.50 3.14
CA ILE A 148 -0.01 -11.71 3.97
C ILE A 148 0.15 -11.37 5.47
N MET A 149 1.11 -10.51 5.82
CA MET A 149 1.31 -10.08 7.21
C MET A 149 0.28 -9.05 7.70
N HIS A 150 -0.68 -8.64 6.86
CA HIS A 150 -1.66 -7.59 7.16
C HIS A 150 -1.05 -6.23 7.56
N ILE A 151 0.16 -5.92 7.05
CA ILE A 151 0.86 -4.63 7.27
C ILE A 151 0.69 -3.69 6.06
N TRP A 152 0.16 -4.18 4.95
CA TRP A 152 -0.07 -3.37 3.75
C TRP A 152 -1.23 -2.39 3.92
N TYR A 153 -0.94 -1.13 4.30
CA TYR A 153 -1.96 -0.10 4.47
C TYR A 153 -2.31 0.62 3.16
N PRO A 154 -3.59 1.03 2.95
CA PRO A 154 -4.02 1.74 1.75
C PRO A 154 -3.20 3.01 1.45
N VAL A 155 -2.74 3.72 2.47
CA VAL A 155 -1.97 4.97 2.36
C VAL A 155 -0.59 4.72 1.76
N VAL A 156 0.12 3.74 2.32
CA VAL A 156 1.44 3.30 1.83
C VAL A 156 1.31 2.81 0.40
N SER A 157 0.26 2.04 0.13
CA SER A 157 -0.07 1.59 -1.21
C SER A 157 -0.30 2.76 -2.17
N ALA A 158 -1.03 3.80 -1.78
CA ALA A 158 -1.29 4.94 -2.65
C ALA A 158 0.01 5.67 -3.04
N VAL A 159 0.92 5.91 -2.09
CA VAL A 159 2.20 6.57 -2.37
C VAL A 159 3.06 5.74 -3.33
N ILE A 160 3.20 4.44 -3.08
CA ILE A 160 4.01 3.55 -3.92
C ILE A 160 3.43 3.45 -5.34
N HIS A 161 2.13 3.23 -5.48
CA HIS A 161 1.50 3.10 -6.80
C HIS A 161 1.46 4.43 -7.56
N ALA A 162 1.39 5.58 -6.88
CA ALA A 162 1.55 6.89 -7.52
C ALA A 162 2.95 7.05 -8.13
N GLY A 163 4.00 6.66 -7.39
CA GLY A 163 5.37 6.66 -7.88
C GLY A 163 5.56 5.72 -9.08
N LEU A 164 5.10 4.48 -8.95
CA LEU A 164 5.16 3.47 -10.02
C LEU A 164 4.38 3.90 -11.27
N PHE A 165 3.19 4.49 -11.09
CA PHE A 165 2.41 5.06 -12.19
C PHE A 165 3.18 6.17 -12.92
N ALA A 166 3.75 7.13 -12.18
CA ALA A 166 4.48 8.25 -12.76
C ALA A 166 5.70 7.79 -13.58
N ILE A 167 6.50 6.84 -13.06
CA ILE A 167 7.69 6.35 -13.77
C ILE A 167 7.34 5.51 -15.01
N TYR A 168 6.26 4.71 -14.98
CA TYR A 168 5.80 3.96 -16.14
C TYR A 168 5.15 4.86 -17.20
N LEU A 169 4.45 5.91 -16.76
CA LEU A 169 3.94 6.93 -17.68
C LEU A 169 5.09 7.64 -18.38
N PHE A 170 6.15 8.02 -17.64
CA PHE A 170 7.36 8.58 -18.24
C PHE A 170 8.01 7.62 -19.23
N SER A 171 8.14 6.33 -18.88
CA SER A 171 8.64 5.29 -19.78
C SER A 171 7.86 5.22 -21.09
N ALA A 172 6.53 5.23 -21.02
CA ALA A 172 5.67 5.19 -22.20
C ALA A 172 5.82 6.46 -23.06
N CYS A 173 5.79 7.65 -22.43
CA CYS A 173 5.99 8.92 -23.11
C CYS A 173 7.35 9.00 -23.81
N ALA A 174 8.42 8.52 -23.17
CA ALA A 174 9.75 8.52 -23.74
C ALA A 174 9.89 7.55 -24.94
N GLN A 175 9.24 6.38 -24.87
CA GLN A 175 9.18 5.43 -26.00
C GLN A 175 8.36 5.99 -27.18
N LEU A 176 7.39 6.87 -26.91
CA LEU A 176 6.60 7.60 -27.91
C LEU A 176 7.24 8.92 -28.36
N GLY A 177 8.48 9.18 -27.95
CA GLY A 177 9.19 10.43 -28.21
C GLY A 177 9.46 10.69 -29.70
N SER A 178 9.58 11.97 -30.04
CA SER A 178 9.95 12.42 -31.38
C SER A 178 11.46 12.44 -31.62
N ASP A 179 11.85 12.31 -32.87
CA ASP A 179 13.21 12.54 -33.33
C ASP A 179 13.23 13.73 -34.30
N LYS A 180 13.84 14.83 -33.84
CA LYS A 180 14.00 16.08 -34.59
C LYS A 180 15.48 16.46 -34.75
N SER A 181 16.38 15.48 -34.60
CA SER A 181 17.81 15.73 -34.63
C SER A 181 18.33 16.07 -36.03
N ASP A 182 17.62 15.62 -37.08
CA ASP A 182 17.94 15.89 -38.48
C ASP A 182 16.81 16.70 -39.15
N PRO A 183 17.08 17.93 -39.63
CA PRO A 183 16.10 18.72 -40.38
C PRO A 183 15.63 18.07 -41.69
N GLN A 184 16.43 17.19 -42.31
CA GLN A 184 16.08 16.51 -43.55
C GLN A 184 15.20 15.28 -43.31
N HIS A 185 15.25 14.68 -42.12
CA HIS A 185 14.52 13.47 -41.75
C HIS A 185 13.73 13.68 -40.44
N LEU A 186 12.83 14.66 -40.45
CA LEU A 186 12.03 15.01 -39.29
C LEU A 186 10.99 13.93 -38.97
N GLN A 187 11.10 13.37 -37.77
CA GLN A 187 10.11 12.45 -37.21
C GLN A 187 9.26 13.19 -36.15
N ASN A 188 8.20 13.85 -36.60
CA ASN A 188 7.23 14.50 -35.72
C ASN A 188 6.30 13.46 -35.09
N GLY A 189 6.63 12.99 -33.89
CA GLY A 189 5.82 12.05 -33.12
C GLY A 189 6.52 10.71 -32.89
N PRO A 190 5.75 9.64 -32.60
CA PRO A 190 6.32 8.36 -32.20
C PRO A 190 7.21 7.73 -33.30
N PRO A 191 8.17 6.88 -32.92
CA PRO A 191 9.08 6.27 -33.87
C PRO A 191 8.34 5.38 -34.88
N TRP A 192 8.95 5.25 -36.06
CA TRP A 192 8.35 4.55 -37.19
C TRP A 192 7.89 3.13 -36.84
N TYR A 193 8.64 2.43 -35.99
CA TYR A 193 8.33 1.05 -35.59
C TYR A 193 7.09 0.97 -34.70
N ILE A 194 6.55 2.09 -34.20
CA ILE A 194 5.26 2.16 -33.51
C ILE A 194 4.16 2.53 -34.51
N THR A 195 4.37 3.58 -35.30
CA THR A 195 3.34 4.15 -36.19
C THR A 195 3.08 3.33 -37.45
N LYS A 196 4.04 2.53 -37.92
CA LYS A 196 3.94 1.73 -39.14
C LYS A 196 3.88 0.24 -38.84
N SER A 197 3.47 -0.56 -39.82
CA SER A 197 3.55 -2.03 -39.71
C SER A 197 5.00 -2.49 -39.77
N CYS A 198 5.31 -3.58 -39.05
CA CYS A 198 6.67 -4.14 -39.07
C CYS A 198 7.06 -4.74 -40.43
N SER A 199 6.12 -4.88 -41.38
CA SER A 199 6.42 -5.32 -42.74
C SER A 199 7.26 -4.31 -43.54
N VAL A 200 7.21 -3.03 -43.15
CA VAL A 200 7.92 -1.90 -43.80
C VAL A 200 9.40 -1.84 -43.36
N ALA A 201 9.86 -2.75 -42.51
CA ALA A 201 11.26 -2.83 -42.14
C ALA A 201 12.15 -3.03 -43.38
N TYR A 202 13.20 -2.23 -43.53
CA TYR A 202 14.13 -2.30 -44.67
C TYR A 202 14.83 -3.67 -44.70
N TYR A 203 15.31 -4.11 -43.54
CA TYR A 203 15.85 -5.45 -43.34
C TYR A 203 14.77 -6.40 -42.80
N PRO A 204 14.38 -7.45 -43.53
CA PRO A 204 13.38 -8.41 -43.06
C PRO A 204 13.75 -9.12 -41.75
N SER A 205 15.04 -9.25 -41.44
CA SER A 205 15.55 -9.81 -40.18
C SER A 205 15.18 -8.95 -38.96
N ASN A 206 14.91 -7.65 -39.12
CA ASN A 206 14.54 -6.75 -38.03
C ASN A 206 13.05 -6.79 -37.67
N ARG A 207 12.23 -7.55 -38.41
CA ARG A 207 10.78 -7.65 -38.15
C ARG A 207 10.46 -8.15 -36.74
N GLY A 208 11.25 -9.10 -36.23
CA GLY A 208 11.12 -9.62 -34.87
C GLY A 208 11.37 -8.53 -33.82
N TYR A 209 12.42 -7.73 -34.02
CA TYR A 209 12.73 -6.61 -33.14
C TYR A 209 11.68 -5.51 -33.16
N CYS A 210 11.09 -5.21 -34.31
CA CYS A 210 9.97 -4.27 -34.39
C CYS A 210 8.77 -4.76 -33.55
N ARG A 211 8.42 -6.05 -33.64
CA ARG A 211 7.34 -6.63 -32.81
C ARG A 211 7.68 -6.58 -31.33
N GLN A 212 8.92 -6.86 -30.97
CA GLN A 212 9.39 -6.81 -29.58
C GLN A 212 9.29 -5.39 -29.00
N ALA A 213 9.71 -4.37 -29.77
CA ALA A 213 9.61 -2.97 -29.35
C ALA A 213 8.16 -2.49 -29.22
N LYS A 214 7.24 -2.96 -30.08
CA LYS A 214 5.80 -2.72 -29.89
C LYS A 214 5.27 -3.39 -28.63
N ALA A 215 5.67 -4.64 -28.39
CA ALA A 215 5.26 -5.37 -27.20
C ALA A 215 5.76 -4.70 -25.92
N SER A 216 6.98 -4.16 -25.91
CA SER A 216 7.53 -3.46 -24.74
C SER A 216 6.77 -2.19 -24.41
N LEU A 217 6.39 -1.40 -25.43
CA LEU A 217 5.52 -0.23 -25.24
C LEU A 217 4.14 -0.65 -24.71
N ALA A 218 3.54 -1.70 -25.28
CA ALA A 218 2.24 -2.20 -24.82
C ALA A 218 2.28 -2.62 -23.35
N VAL A 219 3.34 -3.32 -22.94
CA VAL A 219 3.57 -3.70 -21.54
C VAL A 219 3.73 -2.46 -20.65
N ALA A 220 4.46 -1.43 -21.08
CA ALA A 220 4.59 -0.19 -20.32
C ALA A 220 3.23 0.48 -20.06
N ILE A 221 2.37 0.55 -21.08
CA ILE A 221 1.02 1.11 -20.97
C ILE A 221 0.14 0.28 -20.03
N ILE A 222 0.16 -1.05 -20.17
CA ILE A 222 -0.60 -1.96 -19.30
C ILE A 222 -0.17 -1.78 -17.84
N MET A 223 1.15 -1.73 -17.58
CA MET A 223 1.68 -1.50 -16.23
C MET A 223 1.25 -0.14 -15.68
N ALA A 224 1.31 0.92 -16.48
CA ALA A 224 0.81 2.24 -16.07
C ALA A 224 -0.68 2.19 -15.69
N LEU A 225 -1.53 1.58 -16.50
CA LEU A 225 -2.97 1.45 -16.22
C LEU A 225 -3.25 0.62 -14.97
N LEU A 226 -2.47 -0.44 -14.72
CA LEU A 226 -2.59 -1.26 -13.52
C LEU A 226 -2.21 -0.49 -12.27
N PHE A 227 -1.10 0.23 -12.29
CA PHE A 227 -0.69 1.05 -11.16
C PHE A 227 -1.65 2.21 -10.91
N PHE A 228 -2.21 2.80 -11.98
CA PHE A 228 -3.27 3.79 -11.86
C PHE A 228 -4.53 3.21 -11.21
N THR A 229 -4.96 2.02 -11.63
CA THR A 229 -6.14 1.35 -11.05
C THR A 229 -5.91 1.03 -9.57
N GLN A 230 -4.73 0.53 -9.22
CA GLN A 230 -4.34 0.27 -7.83
C GLN A 230 -4.26 1.56 -7.00
N LEU A 231 -3.76 2.66 -7.58
CA LEU A 231 -3.74 3.97 -6.95
C LEU A 231 -5.16 4.45 -6.63
N VAL A 232 -6.08 4.39 -7.59
CA VAL A 232 -7.48 4.78 -7.38
C VAL A 232 -8.12 3.95 -6.26
N LEU A 233 -7.95 2.62 -6.28
CA LEU A 233 -8.47 1.75 -5.23
C LEU A 233 -7.85 2.03 -3.86
N ALA A 234 -6.56 2.35 -3.80
CA ALA A 234 -5.86 2.70 -2.57
C ALA A 234 -6.38 4.03 -2.00
N VAL A 235 -6.56 5.05 -2.83
CA VAL A 235 -7.13 6.36 -2.44
C VAL A 235 -8.58 6.20 -1.95
N LEU A 236 -9.41 5.47 -2.70
CA LEU A 236 -10.80 5.20 -2.31
C LEU A 236 -10.90 4.40 -1.01
N SER A 237 -9.94 3.48 -0.77
CA SER A 237 -9.89 2.70 0.46
C SER A 237 -9.36 3.50 1.65
N ALA A 238 -8.45 4.47 1.42
CA ALA A 238 -7.89 5.35 2.45
C ALA A 238 -8.90 6.33 3.04
N ILE A 239 -9.90 6.74 2.25
CA ILE A 239 -10.99 7.61 2.72
C ILE A 239 -11.97 6.78 3.57
N PRO A 240 -12.24 7.15 4.84
CA PRO A 240 -13.17 6.39 5.68
C PRO A 240 -14.62 6.54 5.20
N SER A 241 -15.34 5.41 5.09
CA SER A 241 -16.76 5.40 4.68
C SER A 241 -17.66 5.99 5.78
N PRO A 242 -18.86 6.51 5.45
CA PRO A 242 -19.78 7.07 6.44
C PRO A 242 -20.14 6.09 7.55
N THR A 243 -20.31 4.80 7.21
CA THR A 243 -20.63 3.73 8.16
C THR A 243 -19.46 3.46 9.11
N GLU A 244 -18.23 3.40 8.61
CA GLU A 244 -17.03 3.25 9.46
C GLU A 244 -16.81 4.45 10.38
N ARG A 245 -17.14 5.67 9.91
CA ARG A 245 -17.09 6.87 10.76
C ARG A 245 -18.06 6.78 11.92
N ARG A 246 -19.28 6.26 11.69
CA ARG A 246 -20.29 6.06 12.74
C ARG A 246 -19.86 5.01 13.77
N LEU A 247 -19.41 3.83 13.32
CA LEU A 247 -18.92 2.77 14.20
C LEU A 247 -17.73 3.22 15.06
N ARG A 248 -16.85 4.07 14.52
CA ARG A 248 -15.73 4.65 15.27
C ARG A 248 -16.19 5.69 16.28
N ALA A 249 -17.17 6.54 15.93
CA ALA A 249 -17.75 7.51 16.85
C ALA A 249 -18.45 6.82 18.03
N GLU A 250 -19.18 5.72 17.76
CA GLU A 250 -19.77 4.86 18.79
C GLU A 250 -18.69 4.28 19.70
N LYS A 251 -17.63 3.69 19.15
CA LYS A 251 -16.52 3.14 19.95
C LYS A 251 -15.80 4.20 20.80
N ASP A 252 -15.50 5.38 20.24
CA ASP A 252 -14.90 6.46 21.02
C ASP A 252 -15.84 6.95 22.12
N SER A 253 -17.16 6.92 21.90
CA SER A 253 -18.15 7.24 22.94
C SER A 253 -18.22 6.18 24.03
N ASP A 254 -18.10 4.89 23.69
CA ASP A 254 -18.05 3.78 24.65
C ASP A 254 -16.76 3.78 25.47
N ASP A 255 -15.61 4.02 24.83
CA ASP A 255 -14.33 4.15 25.53
C ASP A 255 -14.37 5.33 26.53
N ARG A 256 -14.97 6.47 26.13
CA ARG A 256 -15.19 7.61 27.04
C ARG A 256 -16.14 7.26 28.19
N ARG A 257 -17.24 6.54 27.92
CA ARG A 257 -18.16 6.05 28.96
C ARG A 257 -17.46 5.08 29.92
N GLY A 258 -16.60 4.21 29.42
CA GLY A 258 -15.80 3.26 30.21
C GLY A 258 -14.80 3.93 31.15
N LEU A 259 -14.25 5.09 30.78
CA LEU A 259 -13.38 5.88 31.67
C LEU A 259 -14.13 6.52 32.85
N HIS A 260 -15.40 6.90 32.66
CA HIS A 260 -16.20 7.56 33.70
C HIS A 260 -16.82 6.60 34.72
N HIS A 261 -16.84 5.29 34.45
CA HIS A 261 -17.18 4.26 35.43
C HIS A 261 -15.92 3.51 35.86
N PRO A 262 -15.23 3.92 36.95
CA PRO A 262 -14.25 3.04 37.56
C PRO A 262 -15.01 1.78 38.03
N ARG A 263 -14.75 0.64 37.39
CA ARG A 263 -15.14 -0.66 37.91
C ARG A 263 -14.59 -0.73 39.33
N ALA A 264 -15.47 -0.83 40.32
CA ALA A 264 -15.12 -1.16 41.68
C ALA A 264 -14.34 -2.50 41.66
N ALA A 265 -13.01 -2.40 41.67
CA ALA A 265 -12.11 -3.52 41.86
C ALA A 265 -12.22 -3.93 43.33
N GLY A 266 -13.21 -4.75 43.65
CA GLY A 266 -13.50 -5.10 45.03
C GLY A 266 -14.60 -6.12 45.19
N GLN A 267 -14.49 -7.28 44.54
CA GLN A 267 -15.15 -8.51 45.00
C GLN A 267 -14.45 -9.74 44.38
N ARG A 268 -13.27 -10.07 44.91
CA ARG A 268 -12.84 -11.48 45.00
C ARG A 268 -13.69 -12.10 46.10
N GLY A 269 -14.63 -12.95 45.74
CA GLY A 269 -15.39 -13.71 46.72
C GLY A 269 -16.51 -14.51 46.08
N GLN A 270 -16.29 -15.83 46.04
CA GLN A 270 -17.31 -16.87 45.92
C GLN A 270 -17.85 -17.17 44.51
N THR A 271 -17.11 -18.05 43.82
CA THR A 271 -17.68 -19.03 42.90
C THR A 271 -18.64 -19.97 43.66
N PRO A 272 -19.93 -20.07 43.31
CA PRO A 272 -20.73 -21.23 43.65
C PRO A 272 -20.42 -22.33 42.63
N LEU A 273 -19.97 -23.48 43.14
CA LEU A 273 -19.89 -24.74 42.41
C LEU A 273 -21.25 -25.05 41.77
N ARG A 274 -21.38 -24.83 40.46
CA ARG A 274 -22.52 -25.32 39.69
C ARG A 274 -22.20 -26.74 39.24
N ALA A 275 -22.95 -27.69 39.79
CA ALA A 275 -22.90 -29.10 39.48
C ALA A 275 -22.95 -29.35 37.97
N ALA A 276 -22.01 -30.17 37.48
CA ALA A 276 -22.04 -30.72 36.14
C ALA A 276 -23.12 -31.82 36.06
N PRO A 277 -23.99 -31.83 35.04
CA PRO A 277 -24.77 -33.02 34.74
C PRO A 277 -23.89 -34.04 34.03
N VAL A 278 -23.83 -35.22 34.64
CA VAL A 278 -23.36 -36.48 34.08
C VAL A 278 -24.11 -36.74 32.77
N GLN A 279 -23.39 -36.83 31.66
CA GLN A 279 -23.87 -37.43 30.41
C GLN A 279 -23.04 -38.68 30.13
N GLN A 280 -23.81 -39.72 29.83
CA GLN A 280 -23.52 -41.12 30.00
C GLN A 280 -22.76 -41.67 28.78
N LYS A 281 -21.78 -42.52 29.06
CA LYS A 281 -21.05 -43.34 28.10
C LYS A 281 -21.99 -44.02 27.09
N SER A 282 -21.71 -43.84 25.81
CA SER A 282 -21.96 -44.87 24.79
C SER A 282 -20.62 -45.14 24.10
N SER A 283 -20.05 -46.28 24.45
CA SER A 283 -18.87 -46.86 23.83
C SER A 283 -19.25 -47.39 22.44
N PHE A 284 -18.55 -46.98 21.39
CA PHE A 284 -18.46 -47.78 20.16
C PHE A 284 -17.02 -47.83 19.65
N VAL A 285 -16.34 -48.85 20.18
CA VAL A 285 -15.37 -49.77 19.57
C VAL A 285 -14.75 -49.35 18.23
N ALA A 286 -13.42 -49.31 18.25
CA ALA A 286 -12.53 -49.25 17.10
C ALA A 286 -12.62 -50.51 16.21
N ALA A 287 -12.52 -50.32 14.89
CA ALA A 287 -12.05 -51.35 13.95
C ALA A 287 -11.56 -50.72 12.63
N HIS A 288 -10.24 -50.44 12.56
CA HIS A 288 -9.45 -50.77 11.37
C HIS A 288 -8.97 -52.22 11.53
N PRO A 289 -8.46 -52.95 10.52
CA PRO A 289 -8.32 -52.64 9.08
C PRO A 289 -8.83 -53.80 8.17
N LEU A 290 -9.02 -53.59 6.87
CA LEU A 290 -8.67 -54.64 5.88
C LEU A 290 -8.27 -54.06 4.53
N ARG A 291 -7.05 -54.45 4.17
CA ARG A 291 -6.36 -54.45 2.89
C ARG A 291 -7.18 -55.23 1.85
N SER A 292 -7.36 -54.67 0.65
CA SER A 292 -7.71 -55.45 -0.55
C SER A 292 -6.87 -54.97 -1.73
N ASN A 293 -6.01 -55.86 -2.19
CA ASN A 293 -5.27 -55.77 -3.44
C ASN A 293 -6.26 -55.84 -4.61
N ARG A 294 -6.06 -55.02 -5.65
CA ARG A 294 -6.16 -55.53 -7.03
C ARG A 294 -5.25 -54.75 -7.99
N PRO A 295 -4.50 -55.45 -8.86
CA PRO A 295 -3.60 -54.89 -9.86
C PRO A 295 -4.28 -54.74 -11.24
N GLU A 296 -3.45 -54.34 -12.22
CA GLU A 296 -3.66 -54.33 -13.68
C GLU A 296 -4.30 -53.04 -14.24
N THR A 297 -3.81 -52.39 -15.31
CA THR A 297 -2.91 -52.84 -16.39
C THR A 297 -2.34 -51.65 -17.19
N MET A 298 -1.25 -51.96 -17.89
CA MET A 298 -0.48 -51.19 -18.86
C MET A 298 -1.24 -50.54 -20.03
N GLY A 299 -0.58 -49.54 -20.62
CA GLY A 299 -0.52 -49.26 -22.07
C GLY A 299 -1.08 -47.89 -22.45
N ASN A 300 -0.52 -47.12 -23.37
CA ASN A 300 0.65 -47.19 -24.24
C ASN A 300 0.76 -45.81 -24.93
N MET A 301 1.96 -45.46 -25.39
CA MET A 301 2.28 -44.60 -26.56
C MET A 301 1.47 -43.31 -26.78
N PHE A 302 2.12 -42.15 -26.61
CA PHE A 302 2.75 -41.34 -27.68
C PHE A 302 3.57 -40.21 -27.05
#